data_AF-A0P5W3-F1
#
_entry.id   AF-A0P5W3-F1
#
_cell.length_a   1.000
_cell.length_b   1.000
_cell.length_c   1.000
_cell.angle_alpha   90.00
_cell.angle_beta   90.00
_cell.angle_gamma   90.00
#
_symmetry.space_group_name_H-M   'P 1'
#
loop_
_entity.id
_entity.type
_entity.pdbx_description
1 polymer ?
#
loop_
_entity_poly.entity_id
_entity_poly.type
_entity_poly.pdbx_seq_one_letter_code
_entity_poly.pdbx_strand_id
1 'polypeptide(L)'
;MRKFYFNLLIVLYFFSTSQVLADINAANDDVKPSQIELIRNALDEFSHSHTKNSVVYDQKKREMLDSVEQRFYACDPDNDNTLDVYETTQCLPQVARQFRQVDIDNDNVISLDELSIMAKDYHQKEAKKNNINVLSDSISNESSAASLPQNTQLTN
;
A
#
# COMPACT_ATOMS: atom_id res chain seq x y z
N MET A 1 -44.02 -66.23 -10.36
CA MET A 1 -42.66 -65.91 -10.88
C MET A 1 -42.45 -64.47 -11.36
N ARG A 2 -43.41 -63.53 -11.25
CA ARG A 2 -43.25 -62.14 -11.75
C ARG A 2 -42.79 -61.11 -10.71
N LYS A 3 -42.84 -61.44 -9.41
CA LYS A 3 -42.48 -60.54 -8.30
C LYS A 3 -40.99 -60.52 -7.93
N PHE A 4 -40.20 -61.50 -8.41
CA PHE A 4 -38.75 -61.53 -8.21
C PHE A 4 -37.99 -60.62 -9.20
N TYR A 5 -38.49 -60.47 -10.42
CA TYR A 5 -37.87 -59.59 -11.43
C TYR A 5 -38.08 -58.09 -11.16
N PHE A 6 -39.10 -57.72 -10.38
CA PHE A 6 -39.35 -56.33 -9.99
C PHE A 6 -38.33 -55.86 -8.94
N ASN A 7 -37.96 -56.72 -7.99
CA ASN A 7 -36.89 -56.42 -7.03
C ASN A 7 -35.48 -56.46 -7.64
N LEU A 8 -35.25 -57.27 -8.69
CA LEU A 8 -33.97 -57.31 -9.40
C LEU A 8 -33.74 -56.04 -10.26
N LEU A 9 -34.81 -55.44 -10.81
CA LEU A 9 -34.73 -54.19 -11.56
C LEU A 9 -34.44 -52.96 -10.69
N ILE A 10 -34.87 -52.96 -9.43
CA ILE A 10 -34.62 -51.86 -8.49
C ILE A 10 -33.15 -51.84 -8.06
N VAL A 11 -32.52 -52.99 -7.81
CA VAL A 11 -31.10 -53.07 -7.41
C VAL A 11 -30.16 -52.62 -8.53
N LEU A 12 -30.51 -52.87 -9.80
CA LEU A 12 -29.73 -52.40 -10.95
C LEU A 12 -29.91 -50.91 -11.24
N TYR A 13 -31.07 -50.32 -10.90
CA TYR A 13 -31.30 -48.87 -11.04
C TYR A 13 -30.53 -48.06 -9.99
N PHE A 14 -30.34 -48.61 -8.78
CA PHE A 14 -29.51 -47.97 -7.74
C PHE A 14 -28.00 -48.10 -7.98
N PHE A 15 -27.54 -49.06 -8.79
CA PHE A 15 -26.11 -49.21 -9.08
C PHE A 15 -25.63 -48.31 -10.24
N SER A 16 -26.54 -47.78 -11.05
CA SER A 16 -26.21 -46.91 -12.20
C SER A 16 -26.00 -45.44 -11.88
N THR A 17 -26.21 -44.98 -10.64
CA THR A 17 -26.01 -43.56 -10.28
C THR A 17 -24.70 -43.28 -9.51
N SER A 18 -23.82 -44.26 -9.39
CA SER A 18 -22.60 -44.13 -8.58
C SER A 18 -21.35 -43.85 -9.42
N GLN A 19 -21.35 -42.89 -10.35
CA GLN A 19 -20.10 -42.33 -10.93
C GLN A 19 -20.33 -40.97 -11.62
N VAL A 20 -20.63 -39.88 -10.90
CA VAL A 20 -20.17 -38.52 -11.29
C VAL A 20 -19.98 -37.69 -10.02
N LEU A 21 -18.93 -37.98 -9.27
CA LEU A 21 -18.36 -37.06 -8.28
C LEU A 21 -16.87 -37.36 -8.13
N ALA A 22 -16.19 -37.37 -9.27
CA ALA A 22 -14.75 -37.19 -9.34
C ALA A 22 -14.53 -35.97 -10.25
N ASP A 23 -13.63 -35.09 -9.84
CA ASP A 23 -13.13 -33.93 -10.59
C ASP A 23 -13.89 -32.59 -10.45
N ILE A 24 -14.10 -32.12 -9.20
CA ILE A 24 -14.01 -30.66 -8.91
C ILE A 24 -13.00 -30.35 -7.78
N ASN A 25 -12.31 -31.36 -7.22
CA ASN A 25 -11.25 -31.13 -6.24
C ASN A 25 -9.83 -31.37 -6.80
N ALA A 26 -9.70 -31.83 -8.04
CA ALA A 26 -8.41 -32.10 -8.68
C ALA A 26 -7.78 -30.87 -9.37
N ALA A 27 -8.14 -29.66 -8.94
CA ALA A 27 -7.52 -28.41 -9.42
C ALA A 27 -7.10 -27.49 -8.26
N ASN A 28 -6.98 -28.02 -7.04
CA ASN A 28 -6.45 -27.27 -5.88
C ASN A 28 -5.17 -27.87 -5.27
N ASP A 29 -4.63 -28.94 -5.87
CA ASP A 29 -3.35 -29.54 -5.46
C ASP A 29 -2.26 -29.12 -6.43
N ASP A 30 -1.68 -27.93 -6.21
CA ASP A 30 -0.23 -27.74 -6.38
C ASP A 30 0.30 -26.41 -5.82
N VAL A 31 -0.43 -25.74 -4.92
CA VAL A 31 0.23 -24.71 -4.10
C VAL A 31 0.97 -25.44 -2.98
N LYS A 32 2.22 -25.82 -3.24
CA LYS A 32 3.13 -26.44 -2.27
C LYS A 32 2.98 -25.73 -0.91
N PRO A 33 2.70 -26.46 0.20
CA PRO A 33 2.53 -25.85 1.52
C PRO A 33 3.75 -25.00 1.93
N SER A 34 4.94 -25.36 1.43
CA SER A 34 6.18 -24.60 1.59
C SER A 34 6.14 -23.19 1.00
N GLN A 35 5.37 -22.94 -0.07
CA GLN A 35 5.26 -21.61 -0.68
C GLN A 35 4.31 -20.73 0.11
N ILE A 36 3.18 -21.26 0.60
CA ILE A 36 2.30 -20.51 1.50
C ILE A 36 3.00 -20.20 2.80
N GLU A 37 3.78 -21.14 3.32
CA GLU A 37 4.57 -20.95 4.54
C GLU A 37 5.72 -19.96 4.31
N LEU A 38 6.40 -20.01 3.16
CA LEU A 38 7.38 -19.00 2.75
C LEU A 38 6.75 -17.61 2.61
N ILE A 39 5.57 -17.52 1.98
CA ILE A 39 4.83 -16.26 1.84
C ILE A 39 4.43 -15.74 3.22
N ARG A 40 3.90 -16.60 4.10
CA ARG A 40 3.55 -16.23 5.48
C ARG A 40 4.76 -15.73 6.26
N ASN A 41 5.86 -16.47 6.23
CA ASN A 41 7.09 -16.08 6.91
C ASN A 41 7.69 -14.80 6.33
N ALA A 42 7.67 -14.63 5.00
CA ALA A 42 8.09 -13.39 4.35
C ALA A 42 7.16 -12.21 4.68
N LEU A 43 5.85 -12.44 4.80
CA LEU A 43 4.89 -11.42 5.22
C LEU A 43 5.09 -11.04 6.69
N ASP A 44 5.32 -12.02 7.57
CA ASP A 44 5.59 -11.82 8.99
C ASP A 44 6.92 -11.12 9.21
N GLU A 45 7.98 -11.50 8.49
CA GLU A 45 9.29 -10.85 8.53
C GLU A 45 9.24 -9.43 7.94
N PHE A 46 8.48 -9.22 6.86
CA PHE A 46 8.22 -7.88 6.32
C PHE A 46 7.44 -7.00 7.31
N SER A 47 6.41 -7.56 7.95
CA SER A 47 5.62 -6.90 8.99
C SER A 47 6.47 -6.54 10.22
N HIS A 48 7.36 -7.46 10.65
CA HIS A 48 8.22 -7.29 11.82
C HIS A 48 9.43 -6.38 11.56
N SER A 49 10.02 -6.42 10.36
CA SER A 49 11.11 -5.49 9.98
C SER A 49 10.61 -4.05 9.85
N HIS A 50 9.33 -3.87 9.48
CA HIS A 50 8.68 -2.56 9.54
C HIS A 50 8.36 -2.08 10.95
N THR A 51 8.43 -2.89 12.02
CA THR A 51 7.96 -2.47 13.35
C THR A 51 8.90 -1.47 14.05
N LYS A 52 10.22 -1.57 13.86
CA LYS A 52 11.16 -0.53 14.37
C LYS A 52 11.07 0.77 13.57
N ASN A 53 10.84 0.70 12.26
CA ASN A 53 10.59 1.88 11.43
C ASN A 53 9.18 2.44 11.65
N SER A 54 8.19 1.62 12.01
CA SER A 54 6.80 2.03 12.28
C SER A 54 6.75 2.96 13.48
N VAL A 55 7.38 2.61 14.61
CA VAL A 55 7.34 3.49 15.79
C VAL A 55 7.98 4.87 15.50
N VAL A 56 9.11 4.89 14.80
CA VAL A 56 9.78 6.16 14.42
C VAL A 56 8.95 6.93 13.39
N TYR A 57 8.36 6.24 12.42
CA TYR A 57 7.47 6.84 11.43
C TYR A 57 6.22 7.45 12.09
N ASP A 58 5.58 6.72 12.97
CA ASP A 58 4.39 7.15 13.71
C ASP A 58 4.71 8.31 14.65
N GLN A 59 5.91 8.31 15.25
CA GLN A 59 6.41 9.44 16.02
C GLN A 59 6.61 10.69 15.14
N LYS A 60 7.31 10.57 14.01
CA LYS A 60 7.51 11.70 13.07
C LYS A 60 6.20 12.22 12.49
N LYS A 61 5.25 11.32 12.23
CA LYS A 61 3.90 11.68 11.78
C LYS A 61 3.17 12.48 12.85
N ARG A 62 3.26 12.08 14.12
CA ARG A 62 2.70 12.85 15.24
C ARG A 62 3.35 14.23 15.34
N GLU A 63 4.68 14.30 15.35
CA GLU A 63 5.40 15.58 15.38
C GLU A 63 5.01 16.51 14.23
N MET A 64 4.85 15.96 13.02
CA MET A 64 4.33 16.71 11.88
C MET A 64 2.92 17.25 12.16
N LEU A 65 1.98 16.42 12.62
CA LEU A 65 0.61 16.85 12.90
C LEU A 65 0.55 17.89 14.02
N ASP A 66 1.29 17.68 15.11
CA ASP A 66 1.40 18.63 16.22
C ASP A 66 1.92 19.98 15.71
N SER A 67 2.93 19.98 14.81
CA SER A 67 3.45 21.22 14.23
C SER A 67 2.44 21.94 13.33
N VAL A 68 1.57 21.20 12.65
CA VAL A 68 0.52 21.76 11.81
C VAL A 68 -0.56 22.38 12.69
N GLU A 69 -1.00 21.67 13.72
CA GLU A 69 -1.99 22.14 14.70
C GLU A 69 -1.53 23.42 15.40
N GLN A 70 -0.29 23.45 15.89
CA GLN A 70 0.27 24.65 16.52
C GLN A 70 0.27 25.86 15.59
N ARG A 71 0.60 25.65 14.32
CA ARG A 71 0.61 26.73 13.32
C ARG A 71 -0.80 27.15 12.94
N PHE A 72 -1.74 26.21 12.89
CA PHE A 72 -3.14 26.48 12.62
C PHE A 72 -3.70 27.47 13.65
N TYR A 73 -3.61 27.13 14.93
CA TYR A 73 -4.12 28.01 16.00
C TYR A 73 -3.33 29.32 16.15
N ALA A 74 -2.04 29.33 15.79
CA ALA A 74 -1.29 30.59 15.73
C ALA A 74 -1.77 31.54 14.62
N CYS A 75 -2.47 31.01 13.62
CA CYS A 75 -3.02 31.74 12.49
C CYS A 75 -4.52 32.03 12.61
N ASP A 76 -5.19 31.55 13.67
CA ASP A 76 -6.62 31.67 13.97
C ASP A 76 -6.83 32.69 15.11
N PRO A 77 -6.76 34.01 14.84
CA PRO A 77 -6.88 35.04 15.86
C PRO A 77 -8.29 35.18 16.44
N ASP A 78 -9.34 34.85 15.69
CA ASP A 78 -10.72 34.97 16.13
C ASP A 78 -11.25 33.70 16.81
N ASN A 79 -10.48 32.61 16.77
CA ASN A 79 -10.71 31.32 17.42
C ASN A 79 -12.03 30.67 16.96
N ASP A 80 -12.32 30.77 15.66
CA ASP A 80 -13.49 30.14 15.06
C ASP A 80 -13.21 28.70 14.56
N ASN A 81 -11.99 28.20 14.79
CA ASN A 81 -11.51 26.89 14.37
C ASN A 81 -11.44 26.70 12.85
N THR A 82 -11.42 27.79 12.09
CA THR A 82 -11.21 27.83 10.65
C THR A 82 -10.19 28.92 10.30
N LEU A 83 -9.71 28.92 9.06
CA LEU A 83 -8.85 30.00 8.55
C LEU A 83 -9.45 30.54 7.28
N ASP A 84 -9.86 31.80 7.30
CA ASP A 84 -10.37 32.46 6.11
C ASP A 84 -9.25 32.79 5.11
N VAL A 85 -9.62 33.33 3.94
CA VAL A 85 -8.66 33.71 2.90
C VAL A 85 -7.66 34.75 3.39
N TYR A 86 -8.10 35.71 4.20
CA TYR A 86 -7.26 36.78 4.71
C TYR A 86 -6.24 36.24 5.72
N GLU A 87 -6.68 35.50 6.72
CA GLU A 87 -5.86 34.84 7.74
C GLU A 87 -4.85 33.90 7.11
N THR A 88 -5.31 33.06 6.18
CA THR A 88 -4.45 32.15 5.41
C THR A 88 -3.42 32.92 4.60
N THR A 89 -3.78 34.05 3.99
CA THR A 89 -2.84 34.87 3.20
C THR A 89 -1.77 35.52 4.07
N GLN A 90 -2.13 36.01 5.27
CA GLN A 90 -1.19 36.66 6.17
C GLN A 90 -0.23 35.66 6.83
N CYS A 91 -0.75 34.53 7.29
CA CYS A 91 -0.02 33.62 8.16
C CYS A 91 0.53 32.37 7.44
N LEU A 92 -0.16 31.91 6.39
CA LEU A 92 0.18 30.70 5.63
C LEU A 92 0.32 30.97 4.11
N PRO A 93 1.29 31.79 3.65
CA PRO A 93 1.35 32.22 2.24
C PRO A 93 1.42 31.08 1.22
N GLN A 94 2.03 29.94 1.57
CA GLN A 94 2.10 28.77 0.68
C GLN A 94 0.78 28.01 0.58
N VAL A 95 -0.02 28.03 1.64
CA VAL A 95 -1.39 27.46 1.65
C VAL A 95 -2.29 28.39 0.84
N ALA A 96 -2.20 29.70 1.07
CA ALA A 96 -3.00 30.70 0.36
C ALA A 96 -2.88 30.62 -1.18
N ARG A 97 -1.66 30.35 -1.69
CA ARG A 97 -1.42 30.17 -3.15
C ARG A 97 -2.23 29.04 -3.77
N GLN A 98 -2.60 28.06 -2.97
CA GLN A 98 -3.34 26.88 -3.38
C GLN A 98 -4.61 26.72 -2.54
N PHE A 99 -5.17 27.82 -2.03
CA PHE A 99 -6.32 27.85 -1.13
C PHE A 99 -7.43 26.91 -1.61
N ARG A 100 -7.85 27.09 -2.87
CA ARG A 100 -8.87 26.28 -3.58
C ARG A 100 -8.55 24.79 -3.73
N GLN A 101 -7.30 24.37 -3.52
CA GLN A 101 -6.90 22.96 -3.53
C GLN A 101 -6.91 22.36 -2.13
N VAL A 102 -6.78 23.21 -1.10
CA VAL A 102 -6.75 22.80 0.31
C VAL A 102 -8.15 22.84 0.89
N ASP A 103 -8.97 23.81 0.49
CA ASP A 103 -10.42 23.88 0.70
C ASP A 103 -11.09 22.78 -0.15
N ILE A 104 -11.25 21.59 0.45
CA ILE A 104 -11.72 20.38 -0.23
C ILE A 104 -13.24 20.42 -0.36
N ASP A 105 -13.94 20.91 0.66
CA ASP A 105 -15.40 20.98 0.67
C ASP A 105 -15.98 22.26 0.04
N ASN A 106 -15.12 23.23 -0.30
CA ASN A 106 -15.43 24.48 -1.00
C ASN A 106 -16.31 25.44 -0.19
N ASP A 107 -16.12 25.48 1.13
CA ASP A 107 -16.85 26.39 2.02
C ASP A 107 -16.18 27.78 2.14
N ASN A 108 -15.02 27.97 1.51
CA ASN A 108 -14.18 29.18 1.50
C ASN A 108 -13.44 29.46 2.81
N VAL A 109 -13.35 28.49 3.70
CA VAL A 109 -12.43 28.52 4.84
C VAL A 109 -11.55 27.27 4.82
N ILE A 110 -10.50 27.25 5.63
CA ILE A 110 -9.62 26.09 5.76
C ILE A 110 -9.73 25.55 7.17
N SER A 111 -10.15 24.30 7.30
CA SER A 111 -10.17 23.58 8.56
C SER A 111 -8.79 22.98 8.91
N LEU A 112 -8.59 22.65 10.19
CA LEU A 112 -7.39 21.94 10.63
C LEU A 112 -7.20 20.61 9.91
N ASP A 113 -8.30 19.89 9.64
CA ASP A 113 -8.27 18.60 8.98
C ASP A 113 -7.76 18.71 7.54
N GLU A 114 -8.25 19.69 6.79
CA GLU A 114 -7.80 19.98 5.42
C GLU A 114 -6.32 20.36 5.36
N LEU A 115 -5.88 21.22 6.29
CA LEU A 115 -4.47 21.57 6.40
C LEU A 115 -3.61 20.34 6.74
N SER A 116 -4.12 19.44 7.59
CA SER A 116 -3.45 18.19 7.94
C SER A 116 -3.34 17.23 6.75
N ILE A 117 -4.36 17.18 5.89
CA ILE A 117 -4.37 16.38 4.65
C ILE A 117 -3.27 16.90 3.72
N MET A 118 -3.21 18.22 3.50
CA MET A 118 -2.16 18.84 2.70
C MET A 118 -0.75 18.51 3.23
N ALA A 119 -0.55 18.59 4.54
CA ALA A 119 0.74 18.25 5.16
C ALA A 119 1.10 16.77 4.93
N LYS A 120 0.15 15.84 5.15
CA LYS A 120 0.34 14.41 4.89
C LYS A 120 0.73 14.15 3.44
N ASP A 121 0.02 14.75 2.49
CA ASP A 121 0.27 14.59 1.06
C ASP A 121 1.66 15.08 0.66
N TYR A 122 2.09 16.21 1.21
CA TYR A 122 3.44 16.73 0.99
C TYR A 122 4.50 15.74 1.51
N HIS A 123 4.36 15.26 2.75
CA HIS A 123 5.29 14.31 3.34
C HIS A 123 5.34 12.97 2.59
N GLN A 124 4.20 12.48 2.08
CA GLN A 124 4.16 11.27 1.26
C GLN A 124 4.86 11.45 -0.09
N LYS A 125 4.67 12.60 -0.76
CA LYS A 125 5.34 12.92 -2.01
C LYS A 125 6.86 12.98 -1.83
N GLU A 126 7.32 13.61 -0.74
CA GLU A 126 8.76 13.67 -0.40
C GLU A 126 9.33 12.28 -0.09
N ALA A 127 8.63 11.46 0.68
CA ALA A 127 9.05 10.08 0.96
C ALA A 127 9.16 9.24 -0.33
N LYS A 128 8.22 9.39 -1.27
CA LYS A 128 8.24 8.68 -2.55
C LYS A 128 9.40 9.15 -3.43
N LYS A 129 9.65 10.46 -3.51
CA LYS A 129 10.76 11.04 -4.28
C LYS A 129 12.12 10.54 -3.79
N ASN A 130 12.32 10.51 -2.48
CA ASN A 130 13.56 10.01 -1.88
C ASN A 130 13.80 8.54 -2.20
N ASN A 131 12.77 7.69 -2.17
CA ASN A 131 12.89 6.29 -2.56
C ASN A 131 13.28 6.12 -4.04
N ILE A 132 12.71 6.92 -4.94
CA ILE A 132 13.06 6.87 -6.37
C ILE A 132 14.52 7.27 -6.60
N ASN A 133 15.00 8.32 -5.94
CA ASN A 133 16.40 8.75 -6.07
C ASN A 133 17.39 7.68 -5.56
N VAL A 134 17.09 7.03 -4.43
CA VAL A 134 17.92 5.93 -3.90
C VAL A 134 17.95 4.74 -4.88
N LEU A 135 16.82 4.45 -5.54
CA LEU A 135 16.73 3.40 -6.54
C LEU A 135 17.47 3.74 -7.84
N SER A 136 17.43 4.99 -8.30
CA SER A 136 18.20 5.42 -9.48
C SER A 136 19.70 5.40 -9.24
N ASP A 137 20.15 5.80 -8.04
CA ASP A 137 21.56 5.82 -7.69
C ASP A 137 22.13 4.39 -7.58
N SER A 138 21.36 3.45 -7.04
CA SER A 138 21.75 2.04 -6.99
C SER A 138 21.86 1.38 -8.38
N ILE A 139 20.92 1.66 -9.28
CA ILE A 139 20.95 1.13 -10.67
C ILE A 139 22.16 1.69 -11.46
N SER A 140 22.50 2.97 -11.28
CA SER A 140 23.68 3.57 -11.94
C SER A 140 25.02 3.01 -11.45
N ASN A 141 25.08 2.58 -10.19
CA ASN A 141 26.28 1.96 -9.61
C ASN A 141 26.42 0.49 -10.03
N GLU A 142 25.32 -0.23 -10.26
CA GLU A 142 25.33 -1.61 -10.76
C GLU A 142 25.77 -1.70 -12.23
N SER A 143 25.34 -0.75 -13.09
CA SER A 143 25.76 -0.73 -14.51
C SER A 143 27.26 -0.44 -14.69
N SER A 144 27.91 0.15 -13.69
CA SER A 144 29.34 0.46 -13.68
C SER A 144 30.21 -0.76 -13.32
N ALA A 145 29.65 -1.77 -12.68
CA ALA A 145 30.33 -3.00 -12.26
C ALA A 145 30.24 -4.15 -13.30
N ALA A 146 29.40 -4.01 -14.33
CA ALA A 146 29.16 -5.03 -15.36
C ALA A 146 30.04 -4.89 -16.62
N SER A 147 31.17 -4.19 -16.54
CA SER A 147 32.14 -4.12 -17.64
C SER A 147 32.99 -5.39 -17.71
N LEU A 148 32.78 -6.20 -18.76
CA LEU A 148 33.60 -7.38 -19.10
C LEU A 148 35.10 -7.01 -19.17
N PRO A 149 36.01 -7.83 -18.63
CA PRO A 149 37.44 -7.58 -18.78
C PRO A 149 37.87 -7.74 -20.25
N GLN A 150 38.22 -6.64 -20.91
CA GLN A 150 38.96 -6.66 -22.16
C GLN A 150 40.40 -7.09 -21.87
N ASN A 151 40.71 -8.37 -22.08
CA ASN A 151 42.09 -8.81 -22.25
C ASN A 151 42.21 -9.68 -23.49
N THR A 152 42.79 -9.14 -24.55
CA THR A 152 43.74 -9.91 -25.36
C THR A 152 44.75 -8.94 -25.98
N GLN A 153 45.97 -8.97 -25.47
CA GLN A 153 47.13 -8.39 -26.14
C GLN A 153 47.43 -9.18 -27.42
N LEU A 154 47.62 -8.48 -28.54
CA LEU A 154 48.26 -9.01 -29.74
C LEU A 154 49.68 -8.48 -29.77
N THR A 155 50.63 -9.35 -29.45
CA THR A 155 52.06 -9.14 -29.69
C THR A 155 52.34 -9.39 -31.18
N ASN A 156 52.99 -8.43 -31.83
CA ASN A 156 53.54 -8.57 -33.19
C ASN A 156 54.82 -9.41 -33.20
#